data_AF-A0A930ACM5-F1
#
_entry.id   AF-A0A930ACM5-F1
#
_cell.length_a   1.000
_cell.length_b   1.000
_cell.length_c   1.000
_cell.angle_alpha   90.00
_cell.angle_beta   90.00
_cell.angle_gamma   90.00
#
_symmetry.space_group_name_H-M   'P 1'
#
loop_
_entity.id
_entity.type
_entity.pdbx_description
1 polymer ?
#
loop_
_entity_poly.entity_id
_entity_poly.type
_entity_poly.pdbx_seq_one_letter_code
_entity_poly.pdbx_strand_id
1 'polypeptide(L)'
;VFSSFGDCDGNRNDFYRQFMLQNTHQSDKIIKYSPDELGLAFHSLILGNKISENLISIFNQKGYTKNGIINIPVYYSDDFKVGDEISKIVIDACSQILIECLNLLSREQNLLSIQHNVDIRDIANEIYHLIFGTVNELLVQNNIVAQPEYHPNEGRYLKSYEI
;
A
#
# COMPACT_ATOMS: atom_id res chain seq x y z
N VAL A 1 -6.87 -10.33 2.67
CA VAL A 1 -5.80 -10.07 3.67
C VAL A 1 -5.40 -8.62 3.52
N PHE A 2 -5.42 -7.81 4.59
CA PHE A 2 -5.13 -6.37 4.47
C PHE A 2 -3.64 -6.16 4.11
N SER A 3 -3.36 -5.77 2.87
CA SER A 3 -2.01 -5.44 2.41
C SER A 3 -1.74 -3.95 2.54
N SER A 4 -0.54 -3.63 2.99
CA SER A 4 -0.14 -2.29 3.37
C SER A 4 1.28 -2.04 2.86
N PHE A 5 1.44 -1.11 1.91
CA PHE A 5 2.76 -0.72 1.40
C PHE A 5 3.39 0.34 2.30
N GLY A 6 4.60 0.14 2.83
CA GLY A 6 5.37 1.18 3.53
C GLY A 6 5.50 1.05 5.06
N ASP A 7 6.61 1.61 5.54
CA ASP A 7 7.30 1.45 6.84
C ASP A 7 6.43 1.20 8.11
N CYS A 8 6.88 0.23 8.90
CA CYS A 8 6.38 -0.14 10.23
C CYS A 8 6.63 0.93 11.30
N ASP A 9 7.48 1.94 11.04
CA ASP A 9 7.76 3.06 11.97
C ASP A 9 6.83 4.27 11.80
N GLY A 10 5.85 4.22 10.89
CA GLY A 10 4.89 5.30 10.65
C GLY A 10 3.68 5.35 11.60
N ASN A 11 3.06 6.53 11.74
CA ASN A 11 1.79 6.77 12.45
C ASN A 11 0.55 6.29 11.64
N ARG A 12 0.69 5.16 10.93
CA ARG A 12 -0.33 4.65 10.01
C ARG A 12 -1.63 4.31 10.73
N ASN A 13 -2.76 4.80 10.22
CA ASN A 13 -4.08 4.44 10.73
C ASN A 13 -4.73 3.30 9.93
N ASP A 14 -4.25 2.07 10.11
CA ASP A 14 -4.83 0.86 9.51
C ASP A 14 -5.01 -0.29 10.54
N PHE A 15 -5.59 -1.41 10.11
CA PHE A 15 -5.82 -2.57 10.99
C PHE A 15 -4.52 -3.31 11.32
N TYR A 16 -3.58 -3.42 10.38
CA TYR A 16 -2.31 -4.10 10.62
C TYR A 16 -1.53 -3.44 11.77
N ARG A 17 -1.32 -2.12 11.70
CA ARG A 17 -0.67 -1.34 12.76
C ARG A 17 -1.42 -1.45 14.08
N GLN A 18 -2.75 -1.40 14.04
CA GLN A 18 -3.58 -1.51 15.24
C GLN A 18 -3.41 -2.85 15.95
N PHE A 19 -3.38 -3.96 15.21
CA PHE A 19 -3.17 -5.29 15.79
C PHE A 19 -1.75 -5.45 16.32
N MET A 20 -0.74 -4.92 15.62
CA MET A 20 0.64 -4.90 16.12
C MET A 20 0.74 -4.14 17.45
N LEU A 21 0.16 -2.95 17.56
CA LEU A 21 0.18 -2.16 18.80
C LEU A 21 -0.62 -2.81 19.94
N GLN A 22 -1.70 -3.53 19.63
CA GLN A 22 -2.45 -4.29 20.65
C GLN A 22 -1.64 -5.48 21.17
N ASN A 23 -0.95 -6.19 20.27
CA ASN A 23 -0.10 -7.31 20.63
C ASN A 23 1.13 -6.89 21.45
N THR A 24 1.63 -5.67 21.27
CA THR A 24 2.74 -5.10 22.07
C THR A 24 2.26 -4.31 23.30
N HIS A 25 0.96 -4.28 23.58
CA HIS A 25 0.34 -3.50 24.68
C HIS A 25 0.63 -1.99 24.65
N GLN A 26 0.80 -1.43 23.44
CA GLN A 26 1.10 -0.02 23.21
C GLN A 26 -0.11 0.78 22.69
N SER A 27 -1.31 0.20 22.72
CA SER A 27 -2.54 0.86 22.26
C SER A 27 -3.62 0.89 23.33
N ASP A 28 -4.11 2.10 23.64
CA ASP A 28 -5.27 2.33 24.51
C ASP A 28 -6.61 1.97 23.82
N LYS A 29 -6.60 1.82 22.49
CA LYS A 29 -7.78 1.45 21.70
C LYS A 29 -7.76 -0.05 21.40
N ILE A 30 -8.72 -0.79 21.96
CA ILE A 30 -8.86 -2.23 21.74
C ILE A 30 -9.98 -2.48 20.72
N ILE A 31 -9.63 -3.13 19.62
CA ILE A 31 -10.58 -3.68 18.66
C ILE A 31 -10.91 -5.08 19.16
N LYS A 32 -12.19 -5.33 19.42
CA LYS A 32 -12.65 -6.60 20.00
C LYS A 32 -12.77 -7.72 18.97
N TYR A 33 -12.72 -7.39 17.69
CA TYR A 33 -12.84 -8.32 16.57
C TYR A 33 -11.47 -8.80 16.14
N SER A 34 -11.37 -10.09 15.88
CA SER A 34 -10.21 -10.70 15.23
C SER A 34 -10.04 -10.18 13.79
N PRO A 35 -8.83 -10.29 13.20
CA PRO A 35 -8.60 -10.00 11.79
C PRO A 35 -9.57 -10.73 10.85
N ASP A 36 -9.90 -11.99 11.16
CA ASP A 36 -10.79 -12.82 10.35
C ASP A 36 -12.24 -12.32 10.40
N GLU A 37 -12.74 -11.97 11.58
CA GLU A 37 -14.08 -11.39 11.73
C GLU A 37 -14.22 -10.07 10.96
N LEU A 38 -13.20 -9.21 11.02
CA LEU A 38 -13.17 -7.96 10.25
C LEU A 38 -13.11 -8.24 8.75
N GLY A 39 -12.29 -9.20 8.32
CA GLY A 39 -12.19 -9.61 6.92
C GLY A 39 -13.51 -10.12 6.37
N LEU A 40 -14.18 -11.03 7.09
CA LEU A 40 -15.49 -11.55 6.71
C LEU A 40 -16.56 -10.46 6.66
N ALA A 41 -16.57 -9.54 7.63
CA ALA A 41 -17.48 -8.40 7.64
C ALA A 41 -17.24 -7.48 6.44
N PHE A 42 -15.98 -7.16 6.15
CA PHE A 42 -15.63 -6.29 5.03
C PHE A 42 -15.96 -6.95 3.68
N HIS A 43 -15.70 -8.25 3.54
CA HIS A 43 -16.11 -9.02 2.38
C HIS A 43 -17.63 -9.04 2.20
N SER A 44 -18.39 -9.20 3.29
CA SER A 44 -19.85 -9.12 3.26
C SER A 44 -20.33 -7.74 2.76
N LEU A 45 -19.67 -6.66 3.19
CA LEU A 45 -19.95 -5.30 2.73
C LEU A 45 -19.64 -5.12 1.23
N ILE A 46 -18.53 -5.69 0.73
CA ILE A 46 -18.17 -5.70 -0.70
C ILE A 46 -19.28 -6.36 -1.53
N LEU A 47 -19.85 -7.46 -1.05
CA LEU A 47 -20.97 -8.16 -1.69
C LEU A 47 -22.31 -7.40 -1.59
N GLY A 48 -22.33 -6.21 -0.99
CA GLY A 48 -23.52 -5.37 -0.85
C GLY A 48 -24.42 -5.76 0.32
N ASN A 49 -23.98 -6.67 1.20
CA ASN A 49 -24.74 -7.07 2.38
C ASN A 49 -24.65 -6.02 3.48
N LYS A 50 -25.67 -5.98 4.35
CA LYS A 50 -25.64 -5.15 5.55
C LYS A 50 -24.78 -5.78 6.63
N ILE A 51 -23.96 -4.96 7.28
CA ILE A 51 -23.18 -5.30 8.47
C ILE A 51 -23.59 -4.40 9.64
N SER A 52 -23.15 -4.74 10.85
CA SER A 52 -23.53 -3.97 12.05
C SER A 52 -22.98 -2.54 12.01
N GLU A 53 -23.72 -1.59 12.59
CA GLU A 53 -23.29 -0.18 12.69
C GLU A 53 -21.97 -0.02 13.44
N ASN A 54 -21.69 -0.90 14.41
CA ASN A 54 -20.43 -0.93 15.13
C ASN A 54 -19.25 -1.22 14.18
N LEU A 55 -19.38 -2.23 13.30
CA LEU A 55 -18.35 -2.55 12.31
C LEU A 55 -18.18 -1.43 11.29
N ILE A 56 -19.28 -0.80 10.84
CA ILE A 56 -19.22 0.39 9.96
C ILE A 56 -18.47 1.54 10.65
N SER A 57 -18.73 1.79 11.93
CA SER A 57 -18.03 2.82 12.70
C SER A 57 -16.53 2.54 12.76
N ILE A 58 -16.14 1.28 13.01
CA ILE A 58 -14.74 0.86 13.02
C ILE A 58 -14.09 1.06 11.64
N PHE A 59 -14.73 0.64 10.55
CA PHE A 59 -14.22 0.82 9.20
C PHE A 59 -14.10 2.30 8.81
N ASN A 60 -15.06 3.14 9.21
CA ASN A 60 -14.99 4.59 9.01
C ASN A 60 -13.83 5.21 9.79
N GLN A 61 -13.64 4.84 11.06
CA GLN A 61 -12.52 5.34 11.88
C GLN A 61 -11.15 4.97 11.31
N LYS A 62 -11.06 3.82 10.64
CA LYS A 62 -9.84 3.35 9.97
C LYS A 62 -9.72 3.82 8.51
N GLY A 63 -10.73 4.51 7.98
CA GLY A 63 -10.74 5.05 6.61
C GLY A 63 -10.92 4.00 5.51
N TYR A 64 -11.38 2.79 5.85
CA TYR A 64 -11.75 1.76 4.88
C TYR A 64 -13.11 2.05 4.24
N THR A 65 -13.97 2.74 4.98
CA THR A 65 -15.25 3.25 4.50
C THR A 65 -15.38 4.75 4.79
N LYS A 66 -16.24 5.42 4.03
CA LYS A 66 -16.69 6.79 4.28
C LYS A 66 -18.21 6.78 4.31
N ASN A 67 -18.80 7.07 5.48
CA ASN A 67 -20.24 6.94 5.72
C ASN A 67 -20.79 5.54 5.39
N GLY A 68 -20.00 4.49 5.66
CA GLY A 68 -20.37 3.09 5.39
C GLY A 68 -20.25 2.66 3.92
N ILE A 69 -19.81 3.55 3.03
CA ILE A 69 -19.48 3.23 1.64
C ILE A 69 -17.99 2.92 1.57
N ILE A 70 -17.60 1.86 0.85
CA ILE A 70 -16.19 1.50 0.66
C ILE A 70 -15.44 2.69 0.02
N ASN A 71 -14.33 3.09 0.64
CA ASN A 71 -13.54 4.26 0.23
C ASN A 71 -12.07 3.89 -0.01
N ILE A 72 -11.81 2.62 -0.33
CA ILE A 72 -10.49 2.12 -0.66
C ILE A 72 -10.59 1.25 -1.93
N PRO A 73 -9.51 1.11 -2.70
CA PRO A 73 -9.44 0.14 -3.78
C PRO A 73 -9.71 -1.29 -3.28
N VAL A 74 -10.54 -2.01 -4.03
CA VAL A 74 -10.83 -3.42 -3.83
C VAL A 74 -10.38 -4.16 -5.07
N TYR A 75 -9.52 -5.16 -4.90
CA TYR A 75 -8.93 -5.93 -5.99
C TYR A 75 -9.42 -7.37 -5.96
N TYR A 76 -9.71 -7.90 -7.14
CA TYR A 76 -9.95 -9.30 -7.38
C TYR A 76 -8.67 -9.96 -7.93
N SER A 77 -8.55 -11.27 -7.76
CA SER A 77 -7.43 -12.04 -8.31
C SER A 77 -7.23 -11.86 -9.83
N ASP A 78 -8.30 -11.57 -10.58
CA ASP A 78 -8.20 -11.31 -12.01
C ASP A 78 -7.66 -9.91 -12.36
N ASP A 79 -7.76 -8.94 -11.46
CA ASP A 79 -7.26 -7.57 -11.67
C ASP A 79 -5.73 -7.53 -11.75
N PHE A 80 -5.05 -8.53 -11.18
CA PHE A 80 -3.59 -8.67 -11.29
C PHE A 80 -3.13 -8.76 -12.74
N LYS A 81 -3.94 -9.30 -13.66
CA LYS A 81 -3.62 -9.33 -15.10
C LYS A 81 -3.44 -7.94 -15.67
N VAL A 82 -4.27 -6.98 -15.25
CA VAL A 82 -4.15 -5.58 -15.68
C VAL A 82 -2.90 -4.96 -15.08
N GLY A 83 -2.63 -5.25 -13.80
CA GLY A 83 -1.41 -4.81 -13.11
C GLY A 83 -0.14 -5.32 -13.79
N ASP A 84 -0.13 -6.58 -14.22
CA ASP A 84 0.99 -7.22 -14.92
C ASP A 84 1.25 -6.56 -16.28
N GLU A 85 0.20 -6.29 -17.07
CA GLU A 85 0.34 -5.61 -18.36
C GLU A 85 0.84 -4.17 -18.20
N ILE A 86 0.34 -3.41 -17.22
CA ILE A 86 0.85 -2.07 -16.91
C ILE A 86 2.31 -2.14 -16.48
N SER A 87 2.65 -3.07 -15.59
CA SER A 87 4.02 -3.25 -15.10
C SER A 87 4.98 -3.58 -16.24
N LYS A 88 4.55 -4.43 -17.18
CA LYS A 88 5.34 -4.75 -18.37
C LYS A 88 5.60 -3.51 -19.23
N ILE A 89 4.58 -2.70 -19.53
CA ILE A 89 4.73 -1.46 -20.30
C ILE A 89 5.74 -0.52 -19.63
N VAL A 90 5.64 -0.35 -18.31
CA VAL A 90 6.56 0.50 -17.54
C VAL A 90 7.98 -0.03 -17.58
N ILE A 91 8.18 -1.32 -17.28
CA ILE A 91 9.49 -1.95 -17.25
C ILE A 91 10.13 -1.93 -18.64
N ASP A 92 9.38 -2.25 -19.70
CA ASP A 92 9.89 -2.20 -21.07
C ASP A 92 10.36 -0.78 -21.42
N ALA A 93 9.61 0.25 -21.01
CA ALA A 93 9.94 1.65 -21.26
C ALA A 93 11.19 2.14 -20.50
N CYS A 94 11.48 1.63 -19.30
CA CYS A 94 12.59 2.08 -18.47
C CYS A 94 13.76 1.09 -18.34
N SER A 95 13.64 -0.13 -18.88
CA SER A 95 14.58 -1.24 -18.71
C SER A 95 16.03 -0.87 -19.03
N GLN A 96 16.26 -0.27 -20.19
CA GLN A 96 17.60 0.11 -20.64
C GLN A 96 18.23 1.15 -19.70
N ILE A 97 17.46 2.17 -19.31
CA ILE A 97 17.90 3.22 -18.40
C ILE A 97 18.19 2.63 -17.01
N LEU A 98 17.35 1.71 -16.54
CA LEU A 98 17.54 0.99 -15.28
C LEU A 98 18.87 0.20 -15.27
N ILE A 99 19.14 -0.54 -16.34
CA ILE A 99 20.40 -1.31 -16.48
C ILE A 99 21.61 -0.37 -16.44
N GLU A 100 21.55 0.75 -17.15
CA GLU A 100 22.62 1.76 -17.15
C GLU A 100 22.82 2.38 -15.77
N CYS A 101 21.74 2.75 -15.07
CA CYS A 101 21.79 3.27 -13.70
C CYS A 101 22.42 2.26 -12.74
N LEU A 102 22.00 0.99 -12.78
CA LEU A 102 22.56 -0.06 -11.91
C LEU A 102 24.04 -0.31 -12.20
N ASN A 103 24.44 -0.27 -13.47
CA ASN A 103 25.85 -0.38 -13.86
C ASN A 103 26.69 0.80 -13.35
N LEU A 104 26.15 2.02 -13.37
CA LEU A 104 26.82 3.20 -12.79
C LEU A 104 26.92 3.09 -11.26
N LEU A 105 25.84 2.66 -10.60
CA LEU A 105 25.82 2.43 -9.15
C LEU A 105 26.85 1.39 -8.70
N SER A 106 27.09 0.35 -9.49
CA SER A 106 28.13 -0.66 -9.18
C SER A 106 29.56 -0.07 -9.08
N ARG A 107 29.77 1.12 -9.63
CA ARG A 107 31.07 1.83 -9.63
C ARG A 107 31.07 3.05 -8.72
N GLU A 108 29.92 3.39 -8.13
CA GLU A 108 29.78 4.51 -7.21
C GLU A 108 30.34 4.13 -5.84
N GLN A 109 30.91 5.10 -5.13
CA GLN A 109 31.50 4.90 -3.79
C GLN A 109 31.03 5.92 -2.75
N ASN A 110 30.37 6.99 -3.19
CA ASN A 110 30.01 8.12 -2.35
C ASN A 110 28.57 8.08 -1.84
N LEU A 111 27.73 7.18 -2.37
CA LEU A 111 26.40 6.98 -1.83
C LEU A 111 26.49 6.33 -0.45
N LEU A 112 25.82 6.93 0.54
CA LEU A 112 25.78 6.43 1.93
C LEU A 112 25.40 4.94 1.99
N SER A 113 24.38 4.51 1.24
CA SER A 113 23.97 3.10 1.21
C SER A 113 25.11 2.17 0.78
N ILE A 114 25.94 2.60 -0.17
CA ILE A 114 27.13 1.85 -0.61
C ILE A 114 28.21 1.89 0.47
N GLN A 115 28.46 3.04 1.08
CA GLN A 115 29.43 3.18 2.18
C GLN A 115 29.06 2.31 3.40
N HIS A 116 27.77 2.07 3.61
CA HIS A 116 27.24 1.21 4.66
C HIS A 116 27.07 -0.26 4.22
N ASN A 117 27.55 -0.65 3.03
CA ASN A 117 27.45 -2.01 2.48
C ASN A 117 26.02 -2.56 2.40
N VAL A 118 25.03 -1.71 2.10
CA VAL A 118 23.66 -2.15 1.78
C VAL A 118 23.71 -3.01 0.52
N ASP A 119 22.93 -4.10 0.49
CA ASP A 119 22.86 -4.98 -0.67
C ASP A 119 22.35 -4.22 -1.90
N ILE A 120 22.99 -4.42 -3.05
CA ILE A 120 22.59 -3.76 -4.31
C ILE A 120 21.13 -4.09 -4.68
N ARG A 121 20.61 -5.23 -4.26
CA ARG A 121 19.21 -5.62 -4.46
C ARG A 121 18.26 -4.72 -3.66
N ASP A 122 18.64 -4.30 -2.47
CA ASP A 122 17.84 -3.37 -1.66
C ASP A 122 17.85 -1.97 -2.29
N ILE A 123 19.02 -1.53 -2.78
CA ILE A 123 19.14 -0.27 -3.53
C ILE A 123 18.27 -0.33 -4.80
N ALA A 124 18.30 -1.44 -5.53
CA ALA A 124 17.47 -1.64 -6.71
C ALA A 124 15.97 -1.66 -6.37
N ASN A 125 15.59 -2.23 -5.23
CA ASN A 125 14.21 -2.24 -4.75
C ASN A 125 13.71 -0.83 -4.42
N GLU A 126 14.55 0.02 -3.81
CA GLU A 126 14.21 1.43 -3.59
C GLU A 126 14.04 2.20 -4.91
N ILE A 127 14.91 1.96 -5.90
CA ILE A 127 14.77 2.55 -7.25
C ILE A 127 13.45 2.11 -7.90
N TYR A 128 13.12 0.82 -7.78
CA TYR A 128 11.85 0.29 -8.25
C TYR A 128 10.66 1.02 -7.58
N HIS A 129 10.70 1.21 -6.26
CA HIS A 129 9.65 1.96 -5.55
C HIS A 129 9.54 3.42 -6.00
N LEU A 130 10.65 4.10 -6.29
CA LEU A 130 10.64 5.46 -6.85
C LEU A 130 9.99 5.52 -8.24
N ILE A 131 10.31 4.56 -9.11
CA ILE A 131 9.71 4.47 -10.45
C ILE A 131 8.21 4.22 -10.34
N PHE A 132 7.79 3.23 -9.55
CA PHE A 132 6.37 2.94 -9.35
C PHE A 132 5.62 4.11 -8.72
N GLY A 133 6.23 4.80 -7.76
CA GLY A 133 5.69 6.04 -7.20
C GLY A 133 5.45 7.11 -8.28
N THR A 134 6.43 7.32 -9.14
CA THR A 134 6.34 8.28 -10.27
C THR A 134 5.26 7.87 -11.27
N VAL A 135 5.18 6.59 -11.63
CA VAL A 135 4.14 6.06 -12.52
C VAL A 135 2.75 6.32 -11.95
N ASN A 136 2.54 6.05 -10.66
CA ASN A 136 1.25 6.33 -10.02
C ASN A 136 0.89 7.83 -10.09
N GLU A 137 1.86 8.73 -9.87
CA GLU A 137 1.62 10.17 -10.05
C GLU A 137 1.24 10.53 -11.48
N LEU A 138 1.91 9.96 -12.48
CA LEU A 138 1.58 10.17 -13.90
C LEU A 138 0.18 9.64 -14.24
N LEU A 139 -0.20 8.46 -13.75
CA LEU A 139 -1.52 7.89 -13.97
C LEU A 139 -2.62 8.77 -13.37
N VAL A 140 -2.38 9.35 -12.19
CA VAL A 140 -3.30 10.32 -11.57
C VAL A 140 -3.39 11.61 -12.39
N GLN A 141 -2.25 12.18 -12.81
CA GLN A 141 -2.20 13.41 -13.61
C GLN A 141 -2.95 13.27 -14.96
N ASN A 142 -2.92 12.07 -15.55
CA ASN A 142 -3.61 11.77 -16.80
C ASN A 142 -5.05 11.29 -16.59
N ASN A 143 -5.59 11.36 -15.36
CA ASN A 143 -6.95 10.92 -15.00
C ASN A 143 -7.24 9.44 -15.32
N ILE A 144 -6.20 8.60 -15.37
CA ILE A 144 -6.33 7.15 -15.56
C ILE A 144 -6.67 6.49 -14.23
N VAL A 145 -6.08 6.99 -13.13
CA VAL A 145 -6.33 6.52 -11.76
C VAL A 145 -6.80 7.69 -10.90
N ALA A 146 -7.70 7.42 -9.95
CA ALA A 146 -8.17 8.43 -9.02
C ALA A 146 -7.05 8.89 -8.07
N GLN A 147 -6.99 10.20 -7.78
CA GLN A 147 -6.08 10.72 -6.77
C GLN A 147 -6.48 10.18 -5.38
N PRO A 148 -5.55 9.57 -4.62
CA PRO A 148 -5.86 9.13 -3.27
C PRO A 148 -6.07 10.32 -2.33
N GLU A 149 -6.85 10.11 -1.28
CA GLU A 149 -7.04 11.09 -0.22
C GLU A 149 -5.71 11.31 0.54
N TYR A 150 -5.32 12.57 0.73
CA TYR A 150 -4.09 12.89 1.45
C TYR A 150 -4.31 12.80 2.96
N HIS A 151 -3.49 11.98 3.62
CA HIS A 151 -3.46 11.87 5.08
C HIS A 151 -2.07 12.30 5.58
N PRO A 152 -1.99 13.33 6.45
CA PRO A 152 -0.71 13.78 7.00
C PRO A 152 0.03 12.64 7.72
N ASN A 153 1.33 12.50 7.46
CA ASN A 153 2.21 11.47 8.05
C ASN A 153 1.85 10.02 7.66
N GLU A 154 1.03 9.85 6.63
CA GLU A 154 0.72 8.56 6.02
C GLU A 154 1.24 8.55 4.56
N GLY A 155 1.59 7.37 4.06
CA GLY A 155 1.82 7.18 2.63
C GLY A 155 0.56 7.50 1.80
N ARG A 156 0.72 7.85 0.52
CA ARG A 156 -0.42 8.21 -0.34
C ARG A 156 -1.25 7.00 -0.78
N TYR A 157 -0.69 5.79 -0.79
CA TYR A 157 -1.32 4.58 -1.35
C TYR A 157 -1.35 3.43 -0.34
N LEU A 158 -1.83 3.69 0.88
CA LEU A 158 -1.63 2.76 2.00
C LEU A 158 -2.67 1.66 2.17
N LYS A 159 -3.89 1.86 1.68
CA LYS A 159 -5.04 1.02 2.03
C LYS A 159 -5.65 0.41 0.78
N SER A 160 -5.70 -0.92 0.76
CA SER A 160 -6.44 -1.70 -0.22
C SER A 160 -7.04 -2.94 0.45
N TYR A 161 -7.96 -3.58 -0.25
CA TYR A 161 -8.49 -4.88 0.14
C TYR A 161 -8.42 -5.83 -1.05
N GLU A 162 -7.76 -6.95 -0.87
CA GLU A 162 -7.76 -8.06 -1.82
C GLU A 162 -8.82 -9.08 -1.39
N ILE A 163 -9.68 -9.44 -2.34
CA ILE A 163 -10.72 -10.47 -2.21
C ILE A 163 -10.12 -11.85 -2.46
#